data_AF-A0A0G0K9E8-F1
#
_entry.id   AF-A0A0G0K9E8-F1
#
_cell.length_a   1.000
_cell.length_b   1.000
_cell.length_c   1.000
_cell.angle_alpha   90.00
_cell.angle_beta   90.00
_cell.angle_gamma   90.00
#
_symmetry.space_group_name_H-M   'P 1'
#
loop_
_entity.id
_entity.type
_entity.pdbx_description
1 polymer ?
#
loop_
_entity_poly.entity_id
_entity_poly.type
_entity_poly.pdbx_seq_one_letter_code
_entity_poly.pdbx_strand_id
1 'polypeptide(L)'
;MLVTNDAELRRIAWKVFRGWMVESFPGGALEQFKREIAEVKDQYKGVAIEDAQQCSMPVFRQSIPFALFISEFAVTRRIASQSGIAISDIYELCLASVADFMLEHIYGESKKFEYEGYTDKKLRELAFSFTMGIVDSSLQPNFRESMRRKESRAIQLARGRGIGRDGILELILRSNHNAMNFGDFRRHMTAIIRVFKLGGVNDEQQIYEYFKVFLAHKFYQLGTSS
;
A
#
# COMPACT_ATOMS: atom_id res chain seq x y z
N MET A 1 -11.85 5.60 -6.51
CA MET A 1 -10.66 4.72 -6.44
C MET A 1 -9.55 5.30 -7.30
N LEU A 2 -8.31 5.28 -6.82
CA LEU A 2 -7.15 5.85 -7.50
C LEU A 2 -6.46 4.79 -8.33
N VAL A 3 -6.20 5.10 -9.60
CA VAL A 3 -5.54 4.18 -10.52
C VAL A 3 -4.26 4.86 -11.02
N THR A 4 -3.14 4.16 -10.89
CA THR A 4 -1.88 4.51 -11.57
C THR A 4 -1.62 3.47 -12.65
N ASN A 5 -1.03 3.89 -13.78
CA ASN A 5 -0.60 2.98 -14.85
C ASN A 5 0.78 2.37 -14.57
N ASP A 6 1.53 2.93 -13.63
CA ASP A 6 2.86 2.47 -13.25
C ASP A 6 2.78 1.12 -12.49
N ALA A 7 3.32 0.08 -13.11
CA ALA A 7 3.33 -1.27 -12.54
C ALA A 7 4.24 -1.40 -11.32
N GLU A 8 5.31 -0.63 -11.26
CA GLU A 8 6.27 -0.62 -10.16
C GLU A 8 5.65 0.06 -8.93
N LEU A 9 4.98 1.20 -9.11
CA LEU A 9 4.26 1.84 -8.01
C LEU A 9 3.12 0.98 -7.46
N ARG A 10 2.41 0.26 -8.34
CA ARG A 10 1.41 -0.74 -7.95
C ARG A 10 2.04 -1.88 -7.14
N ARG A 11 3.21 -2.38 -7.57
CA ARG A 11 3.96 -3.43 -6.85
C ARG A 11 4.41 -2.95 -5.48
N ILE A 12 4.89 -1.71 -5.36
CA ILE A 12 5.32 -1.17 -4.08
C ILE A 12 4.14 -0.91 -3.16
N ALA A 13 3.04 -0.37 -3.68
CA ALA A 13 1.83 -0.19 -2.89
C ALA A 13 1.29 -1.51 -2.34
N TRP A 14 1.40 -2.60 -3.11
CA TRP A 14 1.11 -3.95 -2.63
C TRP A 14 1.99 -4.34 -1.43
N LYS A 15 3.31 -4.13 -1.52
CA LYS A 15 4.23 -4.36 -0.41
C LYS A 15 3.89 -3.52 0.82
N VAL A 16 3.58 -2.24 0.64
CA VAL A 16 3.18 -1.32 1.73
C VAL A 16 1.90 -1.83 2.39
N PHE A 17 0.88 -2.19 1.62
CA PHE A 17 -0.36 -2.74 2.16
C PHE A 17 -0.11 -4.02 2.95
N ARG A 18 0.67 -4.96 2.39
CA ARG A 18 1.03 -6.21 3.07
C ARG A 18 1.75 -5.93 4.40
N GLY A 19 2.73 -5.03 4.40
CA GLY A 19 3.42 -4.61 5.63
C GLY A 19 2.49 -3.95 6.65
N TRP A 20 1.52 -3.16 6.19
CA TRP A 20 0.51 -2.53 7.04
C TRP A 20 -0.39 -3.57 7.70
N MET A 21 -0.83 -4.57 6.92
CA MET A 21 -1.64 -5.67 7.45
C MET A 21 -0.87 -6.45 8.51
N VAL A 22 0.38 -6.83 8.21
CA VAL A 22 1.29 -7.50 9.15
C VAL A 22 1.46 -6.72 10.45
N GLU A 23 1.66 -5.40 10.38
CA GLU A 23 1.77 -4.55 11.57
C GLU A 23 0.45 -4.43 12.35
N SER A 24 -0.68 -4.49 11.64
CA SER A 24 -2.02 -4.31 12.21
C SER A 24 -2.58 -5.58 12.88
N PHE A 25 -2.00 -6.75 12.65
CA PHE A 25 -2.46 -7.98 13.31
C PHE A 25 -2.16 -7.93 14.81
N PRO A 26 -3.17 -8.07 15.68
CA PRO A 26 -2.97 -8.06 17.12
C PRO A 26 -2.20 -9.30 17.62
N GLY A 27 -1.48 -9.11 18.74
CA GLY A 27 -1.21 -10.17 19.71
C GLY A 27 -0.62 -11.49 19.20
N GLY A 28 0.50 -11.46 18.45
CA GLY A 28 1.21 -12.68 18.07
C GLY A 28 0.54 -13.54 17.01
N ALA A 29 -0.61 -13.13 16.46
CA ALA A 29 -1.28 -13.79 15.34
C ALA A 29 -0.35 -13.93 14.13
N LEU A 30 0.52 -12.94 13.90
CA LEU A 30 1.56 -13.03 12.87
C LEU A 30 2.56 -14.16 13.14
N GLU A 31 3.02 -14.30 14.38
CA GLU A 31 3.95 -15.37 14.77
C GLU A 31 3.27 -16.75 14.78
N GLN A 32 1.95 -16.77 14.98
CA GLN A 32 1.14 -17.95 14.76
C GLN A 32 1.07 -18.30 13.26
N PHE A 33 0.73 -17.35 12.38
CA PHE A 33 0.75 -17.59 10.93
C PHE A 33 2.12 -18.05 10.44
N LYS A 34 3.21 -17.43 10.89
CA LYS A 34 4.58 -17.88 10.57
C LYS A 34 4.85 -19.32 11.00
N ARG A 35 4.39 -19.72 12.19
CA ARG A 35 4.53 -21.11 12.67
C ARG A 35 3.68 -22.07 11.85
N GLU A 36 2.42 -21.75 11.62
CA GLU A 36 1.52 -22.55 10.78
C GLU A 36 2.09 -22.72 9.36
N ILE A 37 2.66 -21.66 8.77
CA ILE A 37 3.37 -21.72 7.48
C ILE A 37 4.55 -22.69 7.54
N ALA A 38 5.37 -22.61 8.59
CA ALA A 38 6.54 -23.47 8.72
C ALA A 38 6.16 -24.95 8.79
N GLU A 39 5.03 -25.27 9.43
CA GLU A 39 4.51 -26.64 9.58
C GLU A 39 3.97 -27.22 8.26
N VAL A 40 3.38 -26.38 7.39
CA VAL A 40 2.79 -26.84 6.12
C VAL A 40 3.71 -26.62 4.91
N LYS A 41 4.85 -25.93 5.07
CA LYS A 41 5.75 -25.56 3.96
C LYS A 41 6.14 -26.75 3.08
N ASP A 42 6.45 -27.91 3.67
CA ASP A 42 6.85 -29.10 2.92
C ASP A 42 5.70 -29.73 2.14
N GLN A 43 4.45 -29.51 2.54
CA GLN A 43 3.26 -30.01 1.85
C GLN A 43 2.99 -29.23 0.55
N TYR A 44 3.39 -27.96 0.51
CA TYR A 44 3.31 -27.12 -0.68
C TYR A 44 4.53 -27.25 -1.60
N LYS A 45 5.53 -28.06 -1.23
CA LYS A 45 6.74 -28.24 -2.02
C LYS A 45 6.41 -28.99 -3.31
N GLY A 46 6.59 -28.34 -4.46
CA GLY A 46 6.30 -28.91 -5.78
C GLY A 46 4.85 -28.70 -6.24
N VAL A 47 4.01 -28.04 -5.44
CA VAL A 47 2.71 -27.52 -5.87
C VAL A 47 2.94 -26.24 -6.67
N ALA A 48 2.14 -26.02 -7.72
CA ALA A 48 2.18 -24.74 -8.42
C ALA A 48 1.67 -23.63 -7.48
N ILE A 49 2.31 -22.46 -7.49
CA ILE A 49 1.96 -21.38 -6.57
C ILE A 49 0.51 -20.91 -6.79
N GLU A 50 0.02 -20.98 -8.02
CA GLU A 50 -1.36 -20.65 -8.39
C GLU A 50 -2.36 -21.60 -7.72
N ASP A 51 -2.08 -22.90 -7.72
CA ASP A 51 -2.91 -23.90 -7.06
C ASP A 51 -2.87 -23.70 -5.53
N ALA A 52 -1.70 -23.37 -4.99
CA ALA A 52 -1.53 -23.06 -3.57
C ALA A 52 -2.30 -21.79 -3.15
N GLN A 53 -2.37 -20.76 -4.00
CA GLN A 53 -3.20 -19.57 -3.78
C GLN A 53 -4.69 -19.94 -3.71
N GLN A 54 -5.19 -20.69 -4.70
CA GLN A 54 -6.60 -21.04 -4.76
C GLN A 54 -7.03 -21.93 -3.59
N CYS A 55 -6.20 -22.90 -3.20
CA CYS A 55 -6.50 -23.81 -2.11
C CYS A 55 -6.46 -23.14 -0.73
N SER A 56 -5.65 -22.08 -0.56
CA SER A 56 -5.46 -21.43 0.73
C SER A 56 -6.51 -20.36 1.05
N MET A 57 -7.12 -19.73 0.04
CA MET A 57 -8.10 -18.66 0.24
C MET A 57 -9.33 -19.05 1.08
N PRO A 58 -9.98 -20.21 0.88
CA PRO A 58 -11.08 -20.65 1.73
C PRO A 58 -10.68 -20.81 3.20
N VAL A 59 -9.45 -21.29 3.45
CA VAL A 59 -8.91 -21.45 4.80
C VAL A 59 -8.72 -20.09 5.47
N PHE A 60 -8.13 -19.10 4.77
CA PHE A 60 -7.99 -17.75 5.32
C PHE A 60 -9.33 -17.06 5.58
N ARG A 61 -10.34 -17.27 4.72
CA ARG A 61 -11.71 -16.76 4.97
C ARG A 61 -12.30 -17.31 6.25
N GLN A 62 -12.04 -18.58 6.57
CA GLN A 62 -12.48 -19.20 7.83
C GLN A 62 -11.70 -18.68 9.03
N SER A 63 -10.38 -18.54 8.91
CA SER A 63 -9.51 -18.07 10.00
C SER A 63 -9.64 -16.57 10.28
N ILE A 64 -10.01 -15.78 9.27
CA ILE A 64 -10.27 -14.34 9.36
C ILE A 64 -11.70 -14.10 8.89
N PRO A 65 -12.73 -14.43 9.69
CA PRO A 65 -14.11 -14.13 9.32
C PRO A 65 -14.31 -12.63 9.12
N PHE A 66 -15.20 -12.26 8.20
CA PHE A 66 -15.49 -10.85 7.91
C PHE A 66 -15.87 -10.03 9.16
N ALA A 67 -16.62 -10.64 10.10
CA ALA A 67 -16.97 -9.99 11.37
C ALA A 67 -15.74 -9.69 12.25
N LEU A 68 -14.81 -10.63 12.33
CA LEU A 68 -13.53 -10.43 13.04
C LEU A 68 -12.68 -9.37 12.35
N PHE A 69 -12.63 -9.39 11.02
CA PHE A 69 -11.95 -8.35 10.26
C PHE A 69 -12.50 -6.95 10.57
N ILE A 70 -13.83 -6.81 10.69
CA ILE A 70 -14.45 -5.55 11.06
C ILE A 70 -14.05 -5.12 12.48
N SER A 71 -14.06 -6.03 13.47
CA SER A 71 -13.74 -5.67 14.86
C SER A 71 -12.27 -5.27 15.03
N GLU A 72 -11.35 -6.07 14.50
CA GLU A 72 -9.91 -5.94 14.78
C GLU A 72 -9.23 -4.84 13.95
N PHE A 73 -9.73 -4.52 12.75
CA PHE A 73 -9.03 -3.63 11.81
C PHE A 73 -9.68 -2.24 11.68
N ALA A 74 -10.11 -1.64 12.80
CA ALA A 74 -10.82 -0.35 12.82
C ALA A 74 -10.06 0.80 12.10
N VAL A 75 -8.74 0.88 12.25
CA VAL A 75 -7.91 1.90 11.57
C VAL A 75 -7.89 1.67 10.06
N THR A 76 -7.73 0.42 9.62
CA THR A 76 -7.80 0.03 8.20
C THR A 76 -9.15 0.41 7.59
N ARG A 77 -10.26 0.18 8.32
CA ARG A 77 -11.60 0.60 7.87
C ARG A 77 -11.72 2.11 7.66
N ARG A 78 -11.15 2.89 8.58
CA ARG A 78 -11.14 4.35 8.48
C ARG A 78 -10.37 4.81 7.23
N ILE A 79 -9.17 4.24 7.00
CA ILE A 79 -8.35 4.54 5.82
C ILE A 79 -9.07 4.13 4.53
N ALA A 80 -9.75 2.96 4.54
CA ALA A 80 -10.57 2.47 3.43
C ALA A 80 -11.63 3.49 3.02
N SER A 81 -12.43 3.91 4.00
CA SER A 81 -13.53 4.85 3.82
C SER A 81 -13.04 6.18 3.26
N GLN A 82 -11.93 6.71 3.81
CA GLN A 82 -11.29 7.94 3.33
C GLN A 82 -10.75 7.83 1.90
N SER A 83 -10.41 6.61 1.46
CA SER A 83 -9.87 6.33 0.13
C SER A 83 -10.95 5.93 -0.88
N GLY A 84 -12.22 5.89 -0.46
CA GLY A 84 -13.35 5.47 -1.29
C GLY A 84 -13.26 3.99 -1.70
N ILE A 85 -12.71 3.14 -0.84
CA ILE A 85 -12.60 1.70 -1.05
C ILE A 85 -13.71 1.01 -0.26
N ALA A 86 -14.43 0.08 -0.91
CA ALA A 86 -15.45 -0.70 -0.23
C ALA A 86 -14.84 -1.60 0.84
N ILE A 87 -15.56 -1.79 1.94
CA ILE A 87 -15.07 -2.61 3.06
C ILE A 87 -14.84 -4.07 2.65
N SER A 88 -15.69 -4.59 1.75
CA SER A 88 -15.53 -5.92 1.16
C SER A 88 -14.26 -6.01 0.33
N ASP A 89 -13.94 -5.00 -0.50
CA ASP A 89 -12.72 -4.99 -1.29
C ASP A 89 -11.45 -4.96 -0.41
N ILE A 90 -11.48 -4.27 0.73
CA ILE A 90 -10.35 -4.30 1.67
C ILE A 90 -10.23 -5.65 2.36
N TYR A 91 -11.36 -6.29 2.67
CA TYR A 91 -11.33 -7.63 3.23
C TYR A 91 -10.67 -8.62 2.26
N GLU A 92 -11.01 -8.58 0.97
CA GLU A 92 -10.34 -9.40 -0.04
C GLU A 92 -8.86 -9.06 -0.17
N LEU A 93 -8.52 -7.76 -0.09
CA LEU A 93 -7.13 -7.31 -0.10
C LEU A 93 -6.34 -7.86 1.09
N CYS A 94 -6.96 -7.88 2.28
CA CYS A 94 -6.40 -8.47 3.50
C CYS A 94 -6.11 -9.96 3.29
N LEU A 95 -7.10 -10.74 2.85
CA LEU A 95 -6.94 -12.18 2.61
C LEU A 95 -5.84 -12.46 1.58
N ALA A 96 -5.85 -11.74 0.46
CA ALA A 96 -4.83 -11.87 -0.59
C ALA A 96 -3.44 -11.50 -0.06
N SER A 97 -3.32 -10.50 0.81
CA SER A 97 -2.03 -10.11 1.41
C SER A 97 -1.48 -11.15 2.37
N VAL A 98 -2.35 -11.84 3.12
CA VAL A 98 -1.97 -12.94 4.02
C VAL A 98 -1.55 -14.15 3.19
N ALA A 99 -2.32 -14.50 2.15
CA ALA A 99 -1.97 -15.58 1.23
C ALA A 99 -0.63 -15.32 0.54
N ASP A 100 -0.42 -14.12 -0.02
CA ASP A 100 0.87 -13.72 -0.61
C ASP A 100 2.01 -13.76 0.41
N PHE A 101 1.76 -13.31 1.65
CA PHE A 101 2.74 -13.42 2.73
C PHE A 101 3.14 -14.88 3.00
N MET A 102 2.17 -15.79 3.05
CA MET A 102 2.43 -17.21 3.29
C MET A 102 3.22 -17.83 2.15
N LEU A 103 2.83 -17.54 0.91
CA LEU A 103 3.44 -18.14 -0.27
C LEU A 103 4.83 -17.59 -0.52
N GLU A 104 5.09 -16.30 -0.27
CA GLU A 104 6.46 -15.78 -0.37
C GLU A 104 7.41 -16.49 0.62
N HIS A 105 6.96 -16.91 1.80
CA HIS A 105 7.78 -17.69 2.73
C HIS A 105 8.10 -19.12 2.24
N ILE A 106 7.25 -19.68 1.39
CA ILE A 106 7.40 -21.03 0.84
C ILE A 106 8.26 -20.97 -0.45
N TYR A 107 7.91 -20.08 -1.37
CA TYR A 107 8.47 -20.00 -2.72
C TYR A 107 9.58 -18.97 -2.89
N GLY A 108 9.75 -18.05 -1.92
CA GLY A 108 10.79 -17.01 -1.94
C GLY A 108 10.45 -15.79 -2.81
N GLU A 109 9.29 -15.78 -3.45
CA GLU A 109 8.83 -14.66 -4.28
C GLU A 109 7.32 -14.45 -4.19
N SER A 110 6.90 -13.20 -4.36
CA SER A 110 5.50 -12.83 -4.60
C SER A 110 5.19 -12.94 -6.09
N LYS A 111 4.10 -13.62 -6.44
CA LYS A 111 3.63 -13.82 -7.83
C LYS A 111 2.27 -13.16 -8.05
N LYS A 112 1.80 -13.17 -9.29
CA LYS A 112 0.46 -12.69 -9.64
C LYS A 112 -0.58 -13.43 -8.80
N PHE A 113 -1.60 -12.70 -8.38
CA PHE A 113 -2.71 -13.23 -7.62
C PHE A 113 -3.98 -13.20 -8.45
N GLU A 114 -4.68 -14.34 -8.55
CA GLU A 114 -5.95 -14.44 -9.26
C GLU A 114 -6.93 -15.33 -8.48
N TYR A 115 -8.05 -14.74 -8.02
CA TYR A 115 -9.06 -15.46 -7.26
C TYR A 115 -10.44 -14.77 -7.35
N GLU A 116 -11.51 -15.52 -7.63
CA GLU A 116 -12.92 -15.06 -7.60
C GLU A 116 -13.17 -13.66 -8.22
N GLY A 117 -12.58 -13.35 -9.38
CA GLY A 117 -12.77 -12.06 -10.06
C GLY A 117 -11.92 -10.90 -9.51
N TYR A 118 -11.08 -11.15 -8.50
CA TYR A 118 -10.00 -10.25 -8.08
C TYR A 118 -8.72 -10.60 -8.85
N THR A 119 -8.41 -9.77 -9.84
CA THR A 119 -7.16 -9.85 -10.60
C THR A 119 -6.03 -9.16 -9.83
N ASP A 120 -4.78 -9.59 -10.08
CA ASP A 120 -3.57 -8.95 -9.54
C ASP A 120 -3.58 -7.43 -9.79
N LYS A 121 -4.02 -7.02 -10.99
CA LYS A 121 -4.17 -5.61 -11.33
C LYS A 121 -5.15 -4.90 -10.39
N LYS A 122 -6.35 -5.45 -10.18
CA LYS A 122 -7.37 -4.86 -9.30
C LYS A 122 -6.87 -4.78 -7.86
N LEU A 123 -6.24 -5.84 -7.34
CA LEU A 123 -5.70 -5.86 -5.98
C LEU A 123 -4.60 -4.82 -5.80
N ARG A 124 -3.69 -4.68 -6.76
CA ARG A 124 -2.65 -3.65 -6.69
C ARG A 124 -3.20 -2.23 -6.82
N GLU A 125 -4.27 -2.02 -7.59
CA GLU A 125 -4.98 -0.73 -7.66
C GLU A 125 -5.67 -0.38 -6.32
N LEU A 126 -6.27 -1.37 -5.67
CA LEU A 126 -6.83 -1.23 -4.32
C LEU A 126 -5.73 -0.93 -3.29
N ALA A 127 -4.61 -1.66 -3.33
CA ALA A 127 -3.45 -1.42 -2.46
C ALA A 127 -2.83 -0.03 -2.70
N PHE A 128 -2.79 0.43 -3.95
CA PHE A 128 -2.38 1.79 -4.29
C PHE A 128 -3.31 2.81 -3.66
N SER A 129 -4.62 2.68 -3.88
CA SER A 129 -5.61 3.57 -3.27
C SER A 129 -5.51 3.62 -1.75
N PHE A 130 -5.30 2.46 -1.11
CA PHE A 130 -5.15 2.36 0.33
C PHE A 130 -3.86 3.03 0.83
N THR A 131 -2.74 2.80 0.14
CA THR A 131 -1.45 3.41 0.45
C THR A 131 -1.53 4.93 0.37
N MET A 132 -2.24 5.46 -0.63
CA MET A 132 -2.53 6.90 -0.74
C MET A 132 -3.36 7.43 0.44
N GLY A 133 -4.25 6.61 0.99
CA GLY A 133 -4.98 6.88 2.22
C GLY A 133 -4.09 6.91 3.47
N ILE A 134 -3.15 5.95 3.61
CA ILE A 134 -2.14 5.97 4.67
C ILE A 134 -1.34 7.28 4.60
N VAL A 135 -0.81 7.60 3.42
CA VAL A 135 -0.06 8.83 3.19
C VAL A 135 -0.88 10.04 3.59
N ASP A 136 -2.13 10.16 3.12
CA ASP A 136 -3.01 11.28 3.51
C ASP A 136 -3.18 11.37 5.03
N SER A 137 -3.49 10.26 5.69
CA SER A 137 -3.73 10.22 7.14
C SER A 137 -2.51 10.63 7.96
N SER A 138 -1.30 10.44 7.43
CA SER A 138 -0.04 10.85 8.06
C SER A 138 0.28 12.34 7.91
N LEU A 139 -0.42 13.07 7.05
CA LEU A 139 -0.18 14.50 6.83
C LEU A 139 -1.00 15.37 7.79
N GLN A 140 -0.32 16.23 8.55
CA GLN A 140 -0.98 17.24 9.39
C GLN A 140 -1.75 18.28 8.55
N PRO A 141 -2.85 18.87 9.07
CA PRO A 141 -3.65 19.87 8.35
C PRO A 141 -2.84 21.04 7.77
N ASN A 142 -1.95 21.64 8.57
CA ASN A 142 -1.12 22.76 8.13
C ASN A 142 -0.11 22.36 7.05
N PHE A 143 0.40 21.13 7.12
CA PHE A 143 1.26 20.57 6.07
C PHE A 143 0.46 20.39 4.77
N ARG A 144 -0.76 19.84 4.83
CA ARG A 144 -1.65 19.70 3.65
C ARG A 144 -1.87 21.05 2.95
N GLU A 145 -2.12 22.11 3.71
CA GLU A 145 -2.37 23.45 3.16
C GLU A 145 -1.11 24.12 2.58
N SER A 146 0.03 24.00 3.26
CA SER A 146 1.33 24.45 2.74
C SER A 146 1.67 23.75 1.41
N MET A 147 1.37 22.45 1.33
CA MET A 147 1.64 21.65 0.15
C MET A 147 0.70 21.95 -1.01
N ARG A 148 -0.61 22.14 -0.78
CA ARG A 148 -1.56 22.60 -1.81
C ARG A 148 -1.11 23.90 -2.47
N ARG A 149 -0.52 24.83 -1.72
CA ARG A 149 0.01 26.08 -2.25
C ARG A 149 1.22 25.86 -3.16
N LYS A 150 2.18 25.03 -2.75
CA LYS A 150 3.36 24.66 -3.58
C LYS A 150 2.93 23.95 -4.88
N GLU A 151 1.94 23.07 -4.77
CA GLU A 151 1.37 22.35 -5.90
C GLU A 151 0.64 23.27 -6.88
N SER A 152 -0.23 24.16 -6.38
CA SER A 152 -0.93 25.15 -7.22
C SER A 152 0.07 25.96 -8.07
N ARG A 153 1.21 26.31 -7.48
CA ARG A 153 2.31 26.98 -8.18
C ARG A 153 2.96 26.09 -9.24
N ALA A 154 3.20 24.81 -8.94
CA ALA A 154 3.75 23.85 -9.90
C ALA A 154 2.80 23.59 -11.09
N ILE A 155 1.50 23.45 -10.83
CA ILE A 155 0.46 23.28 -11.86
C ILE A 155 0.36 24.52 -12.74
N GLN A 156 0.38 25.72 -12.16
CA GLN A 156 0.40 26.97 -12.93
C GLN A 156 1.65 27.06 -13.83
N LEU A 157 2.82 26.72 -13.29
CA LEU A 157 4.08 26.68 -14.05
C LEU A 157 4.04 25.65 -15.19
N ALA A 158 3.39 24.50 -14.98
CA ALA A 158 3.24 23.46 -15.97
C ALA A 158 2.25 23.85 -17.10
N ARG A 159 1.11 24.45 -16.74
CA ARG A 159 0.11 24.96 -17.70
C ARG A 159 0.69 26.04 -18.60
N GLY A 160 1.52 26.94 -18.04
CA GLY A 160 2.22 27.96 -18.81
C GLY A 160 3.31 27.44 -19.76
N ARG A 161 3.69 26.16 -19.65
CA ARG A 161 4.79 25.54 -20.42
C ARG A 161 4.36 24.32 -21.24
N GLY A 162 3.05 24.01 -21.32
CA GLY A 162 2.54 22.84 -22.05
C GLY A 162 3.00 21.50 -21.47
N ILE A 163 3.32 21.46 -20.18
CA ILE A 163 3.86 20.26 -19.52
C ILE A 163 2.70 19.32 -19.16
N GLY A 164 2.79 18.08 -19.65
CA GLY A 164 1.80 17.03 -19.38
C GLY A 164 1.81 16.51 -17.94
N ARG A 165 0.91 15.56 -17.65
CA ARG A 165 0.70 14.98 -16.30
C ARG A 165 2.00 14.48 -15.65
N ASP A 166 2.85 13.80 -16.41
CA ASP A 166 4.11 13.25 -15.90
C ASP A 166 5.14 14.34 -15.58
N GLY A 167 5.17 15.42 -16.36
CA GLY A 167 6.05 16.55 -16.08
C GLY A 167 5.54 17.43 -14.91
N ILE A 168 4.23 17.43 -14.62
CA ILE A 168 3.70 18.01 -13.38
C ILE A 168 4.17 17.19 -12.17
N LEU A 169 4.06 15.86 -12.25
CA LEU A 169 4.55 14.95 -11.21
C LEU A 169 6.06 15.17 -10.98
N GLU A 170 6.83 15.29 -12.05
CA GLU A 170 8.27 15.54 -11.99
C GLU A 170 8.60 16.91 -11.38
N LEU A 171 7.86 17.96 -11.73
CA LEU A 171 8.00 19.29 -11.11
C LEU A 171 7.70 19.24 -9.60
N ILE A 172 6.67 18.51 -9.19
CA ILE A 172 6.32 18.30 -7.78
C ILE A 172 7.41 17.50 -7.05
N LEU A 173 7.97 16.46 -7.68
CA LEU A 173 9.06 15.66 -7.11
C LEU A 173 10.33 16.51 -6.91
N ARG A 174 10.74 17.27 -7.92
CA ARG A 174 11.91 18.16 -7.87
C ARG A 174 11.76 19.30 -6.86
N SER A 175 10.56 19.87 -6.74
CA SER A 175 10.30 20.95 -5.78
C SER A 175 10.16 20.45 -4.33
N ASN A 176 9.80 19.18 -4.13
CA ASN A 176 9.75 18.56 -2.80
C ASN A 176 11.09 18.08 -2.26
N HIS A 177 12.06 17.81 -3.13
CA HIS A 177 13.42 17.42 -2.74
C HIS A 177 14.09 18.42 -1.79
N ASN A 178 13.75 19.72 -1.90
CA ASN A 178 14.38 20.79 -1.14
C ASN A 178 13.46 21.43 -0.08
N ALA A 179 12.18 21.03 0.01
CA ALA A 179 11.17 21.80 0.74
C ALA A 179 10.43 21.02 1.84
N MET A 180 10.77 19.75 2.05
CA MET A 180 10.25 18.96 3.16
C MET A 180 11.21 19.08 4.34
N ASN A 181 10.79 19.76 5.41
CA ASN A 181 11.53 19.80 6.66
C ASN A 181 11.79 18.36 7.14
N PHE A 182 13.07 17.97 7.16
CA PHE A 182 13.52 16.63 7.54
C PHE A 182 13.09 16.24 8.96
N GLY A 183 12.93 17.21 9.87
CA GLY A 183 12.52 17.00 11.26
C GLY A 183 11.04 16.64 11.45
N ASP A 184 10.13 17.25 10.67
CA ASP A 184 8.69 16.92 10.72
C ASP A 184 8.40 15.61 9.98
N PHE A 185 9.12 15.39 8.89
CA PHE A 185 9.10 14.15 8.12
C PHE A 185 9.56 12.94 8.95
N ARG A 186 10.68 13.07 9.66
CA ARG A 186 11.29 11.98 10.45
C ARG A 186 10.41 11.50 11.62
N ARG A 187 9.57 12.36 12.21
CA ARG A 187 8.68 11.99 13.32
C ARG A 187 7.56 11.03 12.91
N HIS A 188 7.08 11.11 11.67
CA HIS A 188 6.04 10.23 11.14
C HIS A 188 6.61 9.04 10.34
N MET A 189 7.87 9.14 9.90
CA MET A 189 8.54 8.12 9.09
C MET A 189 8.85 6.81 9.81
N THR A 190 9.02 6.77 11.13
CA THR A 190 9.40 5.50 11.79
C THR A 190 8.36 4.40 11.57
N ALA A 191 7.07 4.74 11.67
CA ALA A 191 5.99 3.79 11.39
C ALA A 191 5.94 3.42 9.90
N ILE A 192 6.10 4.41 9.01
CA ILE A 192 6.11 4.17 7.55
C ILE A 192 7.28 3.27 7.15
N ILE A 193 8.50 3.54 7.62
CA ILE A 193 9.68 2.71 7.38
C ILE A 193 9.43 1.29 7.89
N ARG A 194 8.83 1.14 9.07
CA ARG A 194 8.49 -0.17 9.63
C ARG A 194 7.51 -0.93 8.74
N VAL A 195 6.43 -0.29 8.29
CA VAL A 195 5.47 -0.87 7.32
C VAL A 195 6.18 -1.33 6.05
N PHE A 196 7.01 -0.48 5.45
CA PHE A 196 7.73 -0.82 4.22
C PHE A 196 8.68 -2.00 4.42
N LYS A 197 9.43 -2.04 5.52
CA LYS A 197 10.33 -3.14 5.86
C LYS A 197 9.57 -4.45 6.09
N LEU A 198 8.45 -4.41 6.81
CA LEU A 198 7.57 -5.57 6.99
C LEU A 198 6.98 -6.07 5.66
N GLY A 199 6.76 -5.16 4.70
CA GLY A 199 6.37 -5.48 3.33
C GLY A 199 7.50 -5.97 2.42
N GLY A 200 8.73 -6.10 2.93
CA GLY A 200 9.88 -6.58 2.16
C GLY A 200 10.55 -5.51 1.28
N VAL A 201 10.50 -4.24 1.67
CA VAL A 201 11.35 -3.17 1.12
C VAL A 201 12.37 -2.78 2.20
N ASN A 202 13.60 -3.28 2.08
CA ASN A 202 14.59 -3.19 3.17
C ASN A 202 15.56 -2.01 3.06
N ASP A 203 15.70 -1.42 1.87
CA ASP A 203 16.56 -0.26 1.64
C ASP A 203 15.84 1.04 2.02
N GLU A 204 16.32 1.73 3.07
CA GLU A 204 15.74 2.97 3.56
C GLU A 204 15.77 4.11 2.54
N GLN A 205 16.80 4.19 1.69
CA GLN A 205 16.85 5.19 0.63
C GLN A 205 15.77 4.90 -0.40
N GLN A 206 15.57 3.63 -0.75
CA GLN A 206 14.52 3.21 -1.68
C GLN A 206 13.12 3.48 -1.12
N ILE A 207 12.89 3.20 0.18
CA ILE A 207 11.64 3.54 0.89
C ILE A 207 11.37 5.05 0.78
N TYR A 208 12.40 5.86 1.01
CA TYR A 208 12.29 7.32 0.93
C TYR A 208 11.88 7.78 -0.47
N GLU A 209 12.51 7.25 -1.53
CA GLU A 209 12.15 7.60 -2.90
C GLU A 209 10.70 7.19 -3.24
N TYR A 210 10.27 5.98 -2.89
CA TYR A 210 8.88 5.58 -3.12
C TYR A 210 7.89 6.44 -2.35
N PHE A 211 8.20 6.80 -1.11
CA PHE A 211 7.34 7.67 -0.33
C PHE A 211 7.19 9.05 -0.96
N LYS A 212 8.26 9.64 -1.51
CA LYS A 212 8.16 10.89 -2.28
C LYS A 212 7.23 10.75 -3.48
N VAL A 213 7.31 9.64 -4.20
CA VAL A 213 6.46 9.40 -5.37
C VAL A 213 4.98 9.27 -4.99
N PHE A 214 4.66 8.55 -3.91
CA PHE A 214 3.28 8.50 -3.40
C PHE A 214 2.81 9.89 -2.94
N LEU A 215 3.66 10.63 -2.24
CA LEU A 215 3.33 11.97 -1.80
C LEU A 215 3.07 12.92 -2.99
N ALA A 216 3.90 12.85 -4.04
CA ALA A 216 3.73 13.63 -5.26
C ALA A 216 2.42 13.27 -6.00
N HIS A 217 2.06 11.98 -6.05
CA HIS A 217 0.76 11.54 -6.55
C HIS A 217 -0.40 12.11 -5.72
N LYS A 218 -0.23 12.21 -4.40
CA LYS A 218 -1.27 12.70 -3.50
C LYS A 218 -1.52 14.17 -3.75
N PHE A 219 -0.44 14.92 -3.95
CA PHE A 219 -0.52 16.32 -4.33
C PHE A 219 -1.26 16.45 -5.64
N TYR A 220 -0.78 15.85 -6.73
CA TYR A 220 -1.42 15.95 -8.05
C TYR A 220 -2.95 15.77 -8.02
N GLN A 221 -3.48 14.89 -7.16
CA GLN A 221 -4.92 14.72 -6.97
C GLN A 221 -5.61 15.91 -6.31
N LEU A 222 -5.01 16.47 -5.25
CA LEU A 222 -5.56 17.62 -4.55
C LEU A 222 -5.73 18.83 -5.46
N GLY A 223 -4.80 19.09 -6.39
CA GLY A 223 -4.91 20.19 -7.34
C GLY A 223 -5.71 19.90 -8.61
N THR A 224 -6.12 18.65 -8.84
CA THR A 224 -7.02 18.29 -9.97
C THR A 224 -8.46 18.01 -9.54
N SER A 225 -8.74 17.90 -8.24
CA SER A 225 -10.08 17.72 -7.68
C SER A 225 -10.85 19.05 -7.50
N SER A 226 -10.52 20.07 -8.31
CA SER A 226 -11.12 21.42 -8.29
C SER A 226 -12.08 21.61 -9.45
#